data_AF-A0A962SGD4-F1
#
_entry.id   AF-A0A962SGD4-F1
#
_cell.length_a   1.000
_cell.length_b   1.000
_cell.length_c   1.000
_cell.angle_alpha   90.00
_cell.angle_beta   90.00
_cell.angle_gamma   90.00
#
_symmetry.space_group_name_H-M   'P 1'
#
loop_
_entity.id
_entity.type
_entity.pdbx_description
1 polymer ?
#
loop_
_entity_poly.entity_id
_entity_poly.type
_entity_poly.pdbx_seq_one_letter_code
_entity_poly.pdbx_strand_id
1 'polypeptide(L)' 'MSTMNMVQALNSAMDISLAKDQHTLILGEDVGYFGGVFRCTAGLQEKHGLHRVFDTPI' A
#
# COMPACT_ATOMS: atom_id res chain seq x y z
N MET A 1 6.13 18.44 9.85
CA MET A 1 6.04 17.27 8.96
C MET A 1 7.17 16.32 9.31
N SER A 2 6.93 15.02 9.30
CA SER A 2 7.96 14.01 9.52
C SER A 2 8.88 13.93 8.29
N THR A 3 10.20 13.83 8.49
CA THR A 3 11.14 13.57 7.38
C THR A 3 10.92 12.14 6.88
N MET A 4 10.66 11.98 5.58
CA MET A 4 10.40 10.70 4.92
C MET A 4 11.37 10.50 3.76
N ASN A 5 11.83 9.27 3.55
CA ASN A 5 12.43 8.88 2.28
C ASN A 5 11.33 8.68 1.21
N MET A 6 11.72 8.47 -0.04
CA MET A 6 10.77 8.31 -1.15
C MET A 6 9.80 7.14 -0.94
N VAL A 7 10.28 5.99 -0.47
CA VAL A 7 9.44 4.80 -0.20
C VAL A 7 8.36 5.11 0.84
N GLN A 8 8.74 5.77 1.93
CA GLN A 8 7.84 6.18 3.00
C GLN A 8 6.83 7.24 2.51
N ALA A 9 7.27 8.18 1.67
CA ALA A 9 6.38 9.18 1.10
C ALA A 9 5.32 8.57 0.17
N LEU A 10 5.71 7.60 -0.68
CA LEU A 10 4.78 6.85 -1.53
C LEU A 10 3.80 6.01 -0.69
N ASN A 11 4.31 5.30 0.32
CA ASN A 11 3.48 4.52 1.25
C ASN A 11 2.44 5.41 1.96
N SER A 12 2.87 6.56 2.48
CA SER A 12 2.01 7.55 3.13
C SER A 12 0.93 8.08 2.19
N ALA A 13 1.29 8.41 0.94
CA ALA A 13 0.33 8.88 -0.05
C ALA A 13 -0.75 7.82 -0.37
N MET A 14 -0.34 6.56 -0.49
CA MET A 14 -1.26 5.43 -0.70
C MET A 14 -2.16 5.18 0.51
N ASP A 15 -1.60 5.24 1.73
CA ASP A 15 -2.36 5.10 2.98
C ASP A 15 -3.45 6.19 3.10
N ILE A 16 -3.10 7.45 2.82
CA ILE A 16 -4.04 8.57 2.82
C ILE A 16 -5.16 8.35 1.80
N SER A 17 -4.81 7.88 0.60
CA SER A 17 -5.78 7.64 -0.47
C SER A 17 -6.74 6.50 -0.11
N LEU A 18 -6.22 5.39 0.42
CA LEU A 18 -7.02 4.24 0.88
C LEU A 18 -7.97 4.60 2.01
N ALA A 19 -7.53 5.46 2.94
CA ALA A 19 -8.35 5.94 4.06
C ALA A 19 -9.43 6.93 3.63
N LYS A 20 -9.16 7.75 2.60
CA LYS A 20 -10.07 8.81 2.15
C LYS A 20 -11.21 8.31 1.27
N ASP A 21 -10.94 7.34 0.40
CA ASP A 21 -11.91 6.85 -0.58
C ASP A 21 -12.00 5.32 -0.53
N GLN A 22 -13.22 4.81 -0.30
CA GLN A 22 -13.51 3.38 -0.24
C GLN A 22 -13.33 2.66 -1.59
N HIS A 23 -13.32 3.39 -2.71
CA HIS A 23 -13.12 2.83 -4.05
C HIS A 23 -11.64 2.71 -4.45
N THR A 24 -10.71 3.28 -3.68
CA THR A 24 -9.27 3.14 -3.97
C THR A 24 -8.81 1.71 -3.71
N LEU A 25 -8.12 1.09 -4.66
CA LEU A 25 -7.55 -0.26 -4.53
C LEU A 25 -6.06 -0.23 -4.88
N ILE A 26 -5.30 -1.15 -4.30
CA ILE A 26 -3.90 -1.43 -4.66
C ILE A 26 -3.80 -2.90 -5.05
N LEU A 27 -3.32 -3.15 -6.26
CA LEU A 27 -3.14 -4.49 -6.81
C LEU A 27 -1.82 -4.56 -7.60
N GLY A 28 -1.19 -5.72 -7.58
CA GLY A 28 0.06 -5.97 -8.28
C GLY A 28 0.78 -7.19 -7.71
N GLU A 29 1.91 -7.54 -8.31
CA GLU A 29 2.77 -8.62 -7.80
C GLU A 29 3.46 -8.20 -6.49
N ASP A 30 3.38 -9.06 -5.47
CA ASP A 30 3.98 -8.90 -4.14
C ASP A 30 3.56 -7.64 -3.34
N VAL A 31 2.57 -6.87 -3.79
CA VAL A 31 2.17 -5.60 -3.14
C VAL A 31 1.36 -5.80 -1.86
N GLY A 32 0.78 -6.99 -1.67
CA GLY A 32 -0.12 -7.34 -0.58
C GLY A 32 0.61 -7.67 0.70
N TYR A 33 0.66 -8.97 1.05
CA TYR A 33 1.20 -9.41 2.34
C TYR A 33 2.69 -9.07 2.50
N PHE A 34 3.46 -9.18 1.42
CA PHE A 34 4.88 -8.86 1.44
C PHE A 34 5.15 -7.34 1.50
N GLY A 35 4.22 -6.51 1.00
CA GLY A 35 4.34 -5.05 1.03
C GLY A 35 5.23 -4.47 -0.07
N GLY A 36 5.42 -5.22 -1.15
CA GLY A 36 6.21 -4.87 -2.33
C GLY A 36 7.70 -5.12 -2.16
N VAL A 37 8.37 -5.47 -3.26
CA VAL A 37 9.84 -5.70 -3.31
C VAL A 37 10.68 -4.50 -2.88
N PHE A 38 10.14 -3.29 -3.02
CA PHE A 38 10.75 -2.04 -2.52
C PHE A 38 10.13 -1.51 -1.22
N ARG A 39 9.22 -2.27 -0.60
CA ARG A 39 8.49 -1.90 0.63
C ARG A 39 7.55 -0.71 0.52
N CYS A 40 7.19 -0.29 -0.70
CA CYS A 40 6.29 0.85 -0.90
C CYS A 40 4.88 0.62 -0.34
N THR A 41 4.40 -0.62 -0.23
CA THR A 41 3.04 -0.94 0.25
C THR A 41 3.04 -1.69 1.58
N ALA A 42 4.19 -1.71 2.28
CA ALA A 42 4.32 -2.38 3.57
C ALA A 42 3.25 -1.93 4.58
N GLY A 43 2.60 -2.90 5.23
CA GLY A 43 1.57 -2.68 6.25
C GLY A 43 0.19 -2.25 5.72
N LEU A 44 0.05 -1.92 4.43
CA LEU A 44 -1.22 -1.42 3.90
C LEU A 44 -2.29 -2.51 3.83
N GLN A 45 -1.93 -3.76 3.51
CA GLN A 45 -2.89 -4.87 3.54
C GLN A 45 -3.37 -5.19 4.95
N GLU A 46 -2.48 -5.19 5.94
CA GLU A 46 -2.86 -5.40 7.34
C GLU A 46 -3.85 -4.33 7.82
N LYS A 47 -3.61 -3.07 7.44
CA LYS A 47 -4.43 -1.93 7.84
C LYS A 47 -5.78 -1.84 7.10
N HIS A 48 -5.78 -2.04 5.78
CA HIS A 48 -6.95 -1.80 4.92
C HIS A 48 -7.65 -3.08 4.46
N GLY A 49 -7.06 -4.24 4.74
CA GLY A 49 -7.61 -5.56 4.45
C GLY A 49 -7.32 -6.08 3.03
N LEU A 50 -7.42 -7.41 2.90
CA LEU A 50 -7.19 -8.15 1.65
C LEU A 50 -8.09 -7.70 0.49
N HIS A 51 -9.27 -7.17 0.79
CA HIS A 51 -10.23 -6.69 -0.23
C HIS A 51 -9.82 -5.33 -0.85
N ARG A 52 -8.80 -4.65 -0.30
CA ARG A 52 -8.34 -3.33 -0.76
C ARG A 52 -6.90 -3.34 -1.27
N VAL A 53 -6.06 -4.19 -0.71
CA VAL A 53 -4.64 -4.33 -1.05
C VAL A 53 -4.31 -5.81 -1.21
N PHE A 54 -4.05 -6.28 -2.42
CA PHE A 54 -3.90 -7.70 -2.69
C PHE A 54 -2.90 -8.00 -3.81
N ASP A 55 -2.33 -9.20 -3.73
CA ASP A 55 -1.39 -9.73 -4.71
C ASP A 55 -2.13 -10.21 -5.97
N THR A 56 -1.49 -10.04 -7.13
CA THR A 56 -1.96 -10.56 -8.42
C THR A 56 -0.96 -11.55 -9.02
N PRO A 57 -1.39 -12.41 -9.95
CA PRO A 57 -0.46 -13.21 -10.76
C PRO A 57 0.52 -12.32 -11.54
N ILE A 58 1.63 -12.93 -11.97
CA ILE A 58 2.53 -12.40 -13.00
C ILE A 58 1.80 -12.34 -14.34
#